data_AF-A0A368DVG3-F1
#
_entry.id   AF-A0A368DVG3-F1
#
_cell.length_a   1.000
_cell.length_b   1.000
_cell.length_c   1.000
_cell.angle_alpha   90.00
_cell.angle_beta   90.00
_cell.angle_gamma   90.00
#
_symmetry.space_group_name_H-M   'P 1'
#
loop_
_entity.id
_entity.type
_entity.pdbx_description
1 polymer ?
#
loop_
_entity_poly.entity_id
_entity_poly.type
_entity_poly.pdbx_seq_one_letter_code
_entity_poly.pdbx_strand_id
1 'polypeptide(L)'
;MVLKSSLPFSFIVVFITSVLLSGNLLAKEIYTIRSSEKLNFKYFVSGIPISGEFYIDKTSFIIDFNKEEQSRFYIKIDLKKSTAGFPLATKAMLGLSVLNSEKYPFMEFKSTNISKKGMRYEINGLLSLRGSKKNITIFVIGNKGNKKNAKTLNFGIKSSINRYEFGADGYSLLVGEEIELNSNIKLIKKE
;
A
#
# COMPACT_ATOMS: atom_id res chain seq x y z
N MET A 1 -17.76 30.76 -81.18
CA MET A 1 -16.80 31.65 -80.49
C MET A 1 -17.12 31.60 -79.00
N VAL A 2 -16.12 31.25 -78.18
CA VAL A 2 -16.05 31.18 -76.69
C VAL A 2 -16.85 30.05 -76.02
N LEU A 3 -16.31 28.88 -75.61
CA LEU A 3 -15.32 28.48 -74.56
C LEU A 3 -15.73 28.73 -73.10
N LYS A 4 -15.90 27.64 -72.32
CA LYS A 4 -15.51 27.41 -70.90
C LYS A 4 -16.37 26.29 -70.30
N SER A 5 -15.94 25.40 -69.41
CA SER A 5 -14.65 24.91 -68.92
C SER A 5 -14.97 23.84 -67.88
N SER A 6 -14.19 22.76 -67.90
CA SER A 6 -14.20 21.57 -67.05
C SER A 6 -13.98 21.79 -65.55
N LEU A 7 -14.50 20.88 -64.73
CA LEU A 7 -13.94 20.49 -63.43
C LEU A 7 -14.04 18.96 -63.27
N PRO A 8 -12.96 18.23 -62.96
CA PRO A 8 -13.02 16.80 -62.68
C PRO A 8 -13.26 16.52 -61.18
N PHE A 9 -14.09 15.51 -60.89
CA PHE A 9 -14.33 14.96 -59.56
C PHE A 9 -13.05 14.28 -59.04
N SER A 10 -12.47 14.76 -57.95
CA SER A 10 -11.34 14.12 -57.27
C SER A 10 -11.87 13.35 -56.04
N PHE A 11 -11.84 12.02 -56.09
CA PHE A 11 -12.12 11.17 -54.93
C PHE A 11 -10.90 11.16 -53.99
N ILE A 12 -11.04 11.75 -52.80
CA ILE A 12 -10.05 11.62 -51.73
C ILE A 12 -10.32 10.31 -50.99
N VAL A 13 -9.43 9.33 -51.15
CA VAL A 13 -9.39 8.12 -50.32
C VAL A 13 -8.70 8.48 -49.00
N VAL A 14 -9.47 8.56 -47.91
CA VAL A 14 -8.93 8.75 -46.56
C VAL A 14 -8.44 7.39 -46.06
N PHE A 15 -7.12 7.21 -46.02
CA PHE A 15 -6.47 6.12 -45.28
C PHE A 15 -6.62 6.42 -43.78
N ILE A 16 -7.54 5.72 -43.10
CA ILE A 16 -7.55 5.69 -41.64
C ILE A 16 -6.40 4.77 -41.22
N THR A 17 -5.24 5.36 -40.95
CA THR A 17 -4.15 4.66 -40.26
C THR A 17 -4.61 4.40 -38.83
N SER A 18 -4.96 3.16 -38.52
CA SER A 18 -5.14 2.72 -37.14
C SER A 18 -3.79 2.85 -36.43
N VAL A 19 -3.70 3.80 -35.51
CA VAL A 19 -2.58 3.86 -34.57
C VAL A 19 -2.74 2.63 -33.67
N LEU A 20 -1.93 1.59 -33.91
CA LEU A 20 -1.75 0.48 -32.99
C LEU A 20 -1.15 1.05 -31.70
N LEU A 21 -1.99 1.27 -30.69
CA LEU A 21 -1.57 1.61 -29.34
C LEU A 21 -1.12 0.34 -28.61
N SER A 22 -0.16 -0.40 -29.18
CA SER A 22 0.43 -1.60 -28.59
C SER A 22 1.71 -1.25 -27.84
N GLY A 23 1.57 -0.58 -26.70
CA GLY A 23 2.73 -0.22 -25.87
C GLY A 23 2.39 -0.09 -24.39
N ASN A 24 2.94 -1.00 -23.59
CA ASN A 24 3.12 -0.93 -22.12
C ASN A 24 2.12 -1.65 -21.18
N LEU A 25 1.35 -2.64 -21.62
CA LEU A 25 0.65 -3.50 -20.65
C LEU A 25 1.57 -4.55 -19.96
N LEU A 26 2.77 -4.79 -20.50
CA LEU A 26 3.72 -5.83 -20.05
C LEU A 26 4.71 -5.40 -18.94
N ALA A 27 4.56 -4.20 -18.37
CA ALA A 27 5.45 -3.68 -17.32
C ALA A 27 4.87 -3.77 -15.91
N LYS A 28 3.54 -3.89 -15.80
CA LYS A 28 2.82 -3.97 -14.54
C LYS A 28 2.67 -5.41 -14.12
N GLU A 29 3.16 -5.70 -12.93
CA GLU A 29 3.09 -7.02 -12.33
C GLU A 29 2.31 -6.94 -11.02
N ILE A 30 1.43 -7.90 -10.79
CA ILE A 30 0.62 -7.96 -9.58
C ILE A 30 1.29 -8.90 -8.59
N TYR A 31 1.45 -8.43 -7.36
CA TYR A 31 1.98 -9.21 -6.25
C TYR A 31 1.01 -9.19 -5.06
N THR A 32 1.21 -10.15 -4.16
CA THR A 32 0.49 -10.31 -2.89
C THR A 32 1.47 -10.72 -1.80
N ILE A 33 1.07 -10.57 -0.55
CA ILE A 33 1.72 -11.27 0.58
C ILE A 33 0.97 -12.59 0.81
N ARG A 34 1.64 -13.63 1.35
CA ARG A 34 0.94 -14.87 1.77
C ARG A 34 -0.03 -14.56 2.90
N SER A 35 -1.19 -15.20 2.89
CA SER A 35 -2.24 -14.99 3.91
C SER A 35 -1.75 -15.21 5.35
N SER A 36 -0.75 -16.06 5.56
CA SER A 36 -0.19 -16.35 6.89
C SER A 36 0.85 -15.34 7.38
N GLU A 37 1.31 -14.39 6.56
CA GLU A 37 2.31 -13.41 7.03
C GLU A 37 1.65 -12.30 7.84
N LYS A 38 2.45 -11.74 8.74
CA LYS A 38 2.04 -10.71 9.69
C LYS A 38 2.96 -9.52 9.59
N LEU A 39 2.48 -8.36 9.99
CA LEU A 39 3.30 -7.18 10.16
C LEU A 39 3.58 -6.97 11.65
N ASN A 40 4.86 -6.96 12.01
CA ASN A 40 5.32 -6.63 13.36
C ASN A 40 5.27 -5.12 13.59
N PHE A 41 4.73 -4.74 14.73
CA PHE A 41 4.81 -3.39 15.25
C PHE A 41 5.34 -3.40 16.69
N LYS A 42 5.80 -2.24 17.14
CA LYS A 42 6.17 -1.98 18.53
C LYS A 42 5.36 -0.82 19.09
N TYR A 43 5.13 -0.88 20.38
CA TYR A 43 4.54 0.18 21.19
C TYR A 43 5.21 0.16 22.56
N PHE A 44 5.11 1.24 23.31
CA PHE A 44 5.82 1.37 24.59
C PHE A 44 4.85 1.40 25.76
N VAL A 45 5.16 0.65 26.81
CA VAL A 45 4.45 0.69 28.09
C VAL A 45 5.42 1.17 29.15
N SER A 46 5.20 2.37 29.68
CA SER A 46 6.12 3.02 30.62
C SER A 46 7.60 3.01 30.14
N GLY A 47 7.81 3.25 28.84
CA GLY A 47 9.14 3.25 28.20
C GLY A 47 9.69 1.87 27.82
N ILE A 48 9.01 0.77 28.17
CA ILE A 48 9.43 -0.60 27.81
C ILE A 48 8.81 -0.97 26.46
N PRO A 49 9.61 -1.37 25.45
CA PRO A 49 9.09 -1.75 24.15
C PRO A 49 8.39 -3.11 24.22
N ILE A 50 7.15 -3.18 23.74
CA ILE A 50 6.38 -4.39 23.56
C ILE A 50 6.08 -4.58 22.08
N SER A 51 6.19 -5.83 21.60
CA SER A 51 5.90 -6.18 20.21
C SER A 51 4.46 -6.68 20.06
N GLY A 52 3.84 -6.32 18.95
CA GLY A 52 2.58 -6.88 18.49
C GLY A 52 2.63 -7.28 17.01
N GLU A 53 1.57 -7.93 16.55
CA GLU A 53 1.45 -8.40 15.18
C GLU A 53 0.09 -7.99 14.60
N PHE A 54 0.12 -7.36 13.44
CA PHE A 54 -1.04 -7.13 12.59
C PHE A 54 -1.20 -8.27 11.59
N TYR A 55 -2.39 -8.86 11.56
CA TYR A 55 -2.70 -9.99 10.68
C TYR A 55 -3.30 -9.47 9.38
N ILE A 56 -2.66 -9.82 8.26
CA ILE A 56 -3.06 -9.35 6.95
C ILE A 56 -4.31 -10.11 6.49
N ASP A 57 -5.36 -9.38 6.12
CA ASP A 57 -6.57 -9.92 5.50
C ASP A 57 -6.41 -10.00 3.98
N LYS A 58 -6.03 -8.88 3.36
CA LYS A 58 -5.96 -8.75 1.91
C LYS A 58 -4.85 -7.79 1.50
N THR A 59 -4.21 -8.10 0.38
CA THR A 59 -3.24 -7.20 -0.26
C THR A 59 -3.48 -7.11 -1.77
N SER A 60 -3.06 -5.99 -2.34
CA SER A 60 -2.93 -5.81 -3.78
C SER A 60 -1.76 -4.87 -4.04
N PHE A 61 -0.70 -5.39 -4.65
CA PHE A 61 0.47 -4.61 -5.03
C PHE A 61 0.62 -4.67 -6.54
N ILE A 62 0.31 -3.58 -7.22
CA ILE A 62 0.55 -3.41 -8.65
C ILE A 62 1.87 -2.66 -8.78
N ILE A 63 2.92 -3.35 -9.20
CA ILE A 63 4.26 -2.79 -9.37
C ILE A 63 4.50 -2.54 -10.85
N ASP A 64 4.79 -1.29 -11.21
CA ASP A 64 5.26 -0.93 -12.55
C ASP A 64 6.78 -0.84 -12.53
N PHE A 65 7.47 -1.86 -13.07
CA PHE A 65 8.94 -1.88 -13.06
C PHE A 65 9.58 -0.88 -14.01
N ASN A 66 8.83 -0.32 -14.95
CA ASN A 66 9.32 0.70 -15.87
C ASN A 66 9.12 2.11 -15.29
N LYS A 67 8.08 2.29 -14.46
CA LYS A 67 7.70 3.55 -13.81
C LYS A 67 7.25 3.30 -12.37
N GLU A 68 8.18 3.04 -11.48
CA GLU A 68 7.89 2.57 -10.11
C GLU A 68 7.01 3.54 -9.31
N GLU A 69 7.10 4.84 -9.58
CA GLU A 69 6.25 5.90 -9.03
C GLU A 69 4.76 5.75 -9.39
N GLN A 70 4.45 5.05 -10.49
CA GLN A 70 3.08 4.74 -10.92
C GLN A 70 2.51 3.48 -10.27
N SER A 71 3.29 2.79 -9.42
CA SER A 71 2.83 1.62 -8.68
C SER A 71 1.68 1.97 -7.74
N ARG A 72 0.88 0.97 -7.36
CA ARG A 72 -0.29 1.12 -6.49
C ARG A 72 -0.33 -0.01 -5.47
N PHE A 73 -0.39 0.36 -4.21
CA PHE A 73 -0.33 -0.55 -3.07
C PHE A 73 -1.55 -0.40 -2.18
N TYR A 74 -2.11 -1.54 -1.80
CA TYR A 74 -3.23 -1.67 -0.88
C TYR A 74 -2.97 -2.81 0.10
N ILE A 75 -3.21 -2.51 1.39
CA ILE A 75 -3.16 -3.49 2.48
C ILE A 75 -4.41 -3.32 3.33
N LYS A 76 -5.03 -4.44 3.68
CA LYS A 76 -6.11 -4.54 4.66
C LYS A 76 -5.69 -5.50 5.77
N ILE A 77 -5.82 -5.04 7.00
CA ILE A 77 -5.49 -5.78 8.22
C ILE A 77 -6.78 -6.17 8.94
N ASP A 78 -6.85 -7.42 9.38
CA ASP A 78 -7.90 -7.94 10.26
C ASP A 78 -7.51 -7.64 11.72
N LEU A 79 -8.17 -6.65 12.32
CA LEU A 79 -7.86 -6.25 13.68
C LEU A 79 -8.24 -7.34 14.68
N LYS A 80 -9.34 -8.07 14.46
CA LYS A 80 -9.80 -9.10 15.40
C LYS A 80 -8.84 -10.29 15.50
N LYS A 81 -8.04 -10.54 14.45
CA LYS A 81 -6.95 -11.54 14.47
C LYS A 81 -5.62 -10.99 14.96
N SER A 82 -5.48 -9.67 15.07
CA SER A 82 -4.26 -9.00 15.48
C SER A 82 -4.02 -9.08 16.98
N THR A 83 -2.76 -9.01 17.40
CA THR A 83 -2.35 -9.16 18.80
C THR A 83 -1.38 -8.05 19.21
N ALA A 84 -1.43 -7.63 20.46
CA ALA A 84 -0.49 -6.71 21.08
C ALA A 84 0.56 -7.45 21.94
N GLY A 85 0.82 -8.72 21.64
CA GLY A 85 1.86 -9.55 22.26
C GLY A 85 1.34 -10.48 23.36
N PHE A 86 0.46 -10.00 24.24
CA PHE A 86 -0.13 -10.82 25.32
C PHE A 86 -1.63 -10.52 25.53
N PRO A 87 -2.41 -11.45 26.14
CA PRO A 87 -3.88 -11.39 26.12
C PRO A 87 -4.48 -10.09 26.66
N LEU A 88 -3.96 -9.55 27.76
CA LEU A 88 -4.50 -8.32 28.36
C LEU A 88 -4.24 -7.10 27.48
N ALA A 89 -3.04 -6.96 26.90
CA ALA A 89 -2.74 -5.90 25.95
C ALA A 89 -3.56 -6.03 24.67
N THR A 90 -3.74 -7.26 24.16
CA THR A 90 -4.58 -7.51 22.98
C THR A 90 -6.02 -7.10 23.25
N LYS A 91 -6.58 -7.49 24.41
CA LYS A 91 -7.93 -7.08 24.81
C LYS A 91 -8.07 -5.55 24.91
N ALA A 92 -7.07 -4.88 25.50
CA ALA A 92 -7.04 -3.42 25.58
C ALA A 92 -6.97 -2.76 24.20
N MET A 93 -6.08 -3.24 23.33
CA MET A 93 -5.91 -2.75 21.95
C MET A 93 -7.20 -2.87 21.15
N LEU A 94 -7.90 -4.00 21.23
CA LEU A 94 -9.15 -4.24 20.49
C LEU A 94 -10.36 -3.50 21.06
N GLY A 95 -10.28 -3.09 22.33
CA GLY A 95 -11.36 -2.45 23.07
C GLY A 95 -11.80 -1.09 22.52
N LEU A 96 -12.96 -0.63 22.99
CA LEU A 96 -13.64 0.60 22.56
C LEU A 96 -12.77 1.87 22.65
N SER A 97 -11.93 1.97 23.68
CA SER A 97 -11.09 3.14 23.94
C SER A 97 -9.82 3.18 23.07
N VAL A 98 -9.44 2.07 22.43
CA VAL A 98 -8.28 2.01 21.54
C VAL A 98 -8.75 1.79 20.11
N LEU A 99 -8.81 0.57 19.56
CA LEU A 99 -9.18 0.36 18.15
C LEU A 99 -10.68 0.25 17.90
N ASN A 100 -11.48 -0.08 18.92
CA ASN A 100 -12.91 -0.39 18.79
C ASN A 100 -13.16 -1.39 17.64
N SER A 101 -12.50 -2.55 17.70
CA SER A 101 -12.49 -3.52 16.59
C SER A 101 -13.85 -4.17 16.33
N GLU A 102 -14.78 -4.09 17.28
CA GLU A 102 -16.16 -4.53 17.06
C GLU A 102 -16.88 -3.63 16.04
N LYS A 103 -16.71 -2.30 16.16
CA LYS A 103 -17.29 -1.35 15.20
C LYS A 103 -16.43 -1.18 13.94
N TYR A 104 -15.11 -1.23 14.10
CA TYR A 104 -14.13 -1.01 13.04
C TYR A 104 -13.20 -2.23 12.94
N PRO A 105 -13.63 -3.33 12.31
CA PRO A 105 -12.86 -4.58 12.30
C PRO A 105 -11.59 -4.55 11.44
N PHE A 106 -11.42 -3.51 10.61
CA PHE A 106 -10.33 -3.44 9.65
C PHE A 106 -9.56 -2.13 9.73
N MET A 107 -8.25 -2.23 9.49
CA MET A 107 -7.36 -1.12 9.16
C MET A 107 -6.97 -1.24 7.69
N GLU A 108 -7.03 -0.13 6.94
CA GLU A 108 -6.74 -0.13 5.50
C GLU A 108 -5.74 0.97 5.14
N PHE A 109 -4.74 0.61 4.34
CA PHE A 109 -3.79 1.56 3.76
C PHE A 109 -3.88 1.55 2.24
N LYS A 110 -3.93 2.75 1.63
CA LYS A 110 -3.93 2.96 0.17
C LYS A 110 -2.84 3.97 -0.20
N SER A 111 -1.85 3.54 -0.98
CA SER A 111 -0.80 4.44 -1.48
C SER A 111 -1.37 5.54 -2.39
N THR A 112 -0.88 6.77 -2.23
CA THR A 112 -1.21 7.92 -3.09
C THR A 112 -0.01 8.37 -3.91
N ASN A 113 1.20 8.32 -3.34
CA ASN A 113 2.43 8.72 -4.01
C ASN A 113 3.59 7.83 -3.61
N ILE A 114 4.45 7.49 -4.57
CA ILE A 114 5.64 6.68 -4.35
C ILE A 114 6.83 7.45 -4.91
N SER A 115 7.85 7.66 -4.08
CA SER A 115 9.14 8.20 -4.52
C SER A 115 10.26 7.21 -4.24
N LYS A 116 11.35 7.29 -4.99
CA LYS A 116 12.50 6.37 -4.90
C LYS A 116 13.81 7.13 -4.90
N LYS A 117 14.75 6.66 -4.07
CA LYS A 117 16.17 7.06 -4.07
C LYS A 117 17.05 5.82 -3.90
N GLY A 118 17.58 5.31 -5.02
CA GLY A 118 18.34 4.06 -5.02
C GLY A 118 17.45 2.87 -4.64
N MET A 119 17.77 2.17 -3.55
CA MET A 119 16.95 1.06 -3.05
C MET A 119 15.91 1.47 -2.00
N ARG A 120 15.84 2.76 -1.68
CA ARG A 120 14.90 3.30 -0.69
C ARG A 120 13.69 3.90 -1.40
N TYR A 121 12.52 3.64 -0.86
CA TYR A 121 11.26 4.19 -1.32
C TYR A 121 10.56 4.88 -0.16
N GLU A 122 9.85 5.95 -0.49
CA GLU A 122 8.93 6.62 0.42
C GLU A 122 7.53 6.52 -0.18
N ILE A 123 6.64 5.83 0.52
CA ILE A 123 5.28 5.54 0.07
C ILE A 123 4.34 6.34 0.95
N ASN A 124 3.83 7.44 0.40
CA ASN A 124 2.77 8.22 1.03
C ASN A 124 1.42 7.60 0.71
N GLY A 125 0.51 7.61 1.68
CA GLY A 125 -0.81 7.03 1.48
C GLY A 125 -1.80 7.32 2.59
N LEU A 126 -3.06 6.98 2.33
CA LEU A 126 -4.17 7.19 3.25
C LEU A 126 -4.35 5.95 4.13
N LEU A 127 -4.12 6.10 5.43
CA LEU A 127 -4.47 5.11 6.44
C LEU A 127 -5.88 5.38 6.96
N SER A 128 -6.76 4.39 6.83
CA SER A 128 -8.08 4.36 7.46
C SER A 128 -8.03 3.47 8.70
N LEU A 129 -8.25 4.06 9.86
CA LEU A 129 -8.19 3.38 11.16
C LEU A 129 -9.22 3.99 12.10
N ARG A 130 -10.03 3.16 12.76
CA ARG A 130 -11.05 3.57 13.73
C ARG A 130 -12.01 4.65 13.19
N GLY A 131 -12.40 4.52 11.91
CA GLY A 131 -13.27 5.48 11.22
C GLY A 131 -12.60 6.81 10.83
N SER A 132 -11.35 7.05 11.25
CA SER A 132 -10.56 8.22 10.86
C SER A 132 -9.69 7.89 9.64
N LYS A 133 -9.38 8.91 8.84
CA LYS A 133 -8.47 8.80 7.68
C LYS A 133 -7.36 9.84 7.78
N LYS A 134 -6.10 9.40 7.74
CA LYS A 134 -4.92 10.26 7.84
C LYS A 134 -3.87 9.86 6.81
N ASN A 135 -3.13 10.83 6.30
CA ASN A 135 -1.99 10.55 5.44
C ASN A 135 -0.82 10.10 6.31
N ILE A 136 -0.18 9.00 5.94
CA ILE A 136 1.02 8.48 6.59
C ILE A 136 2.08 8.16 5.53
N THR A 137 3.31 7.97 5.99
CA THR A 137 4.45 7.63 5.16
C THR A 137 5.04 6.30 5.58
N ILE A 138 5.14 5.35 4.64
CA ILE A 138 5.84 4.08 4.83
C ILE A 138 7.18 4.17 4.10
N PHE A 139 8.27 4.04 4.85
CA PHE A 139 9.61 3.92 4.31
C PHE A 139 9.91 2.47 3.97
N VAL A 140 10.38 2.22 2.76
CA VAL A 140 10.64 0.87 2.26
C VAL A 140 12.06 0.76 1.74
N ILE A 141 12.73 -0.35 2.05
CA ILE A 141 14.05 -0.68 1.56
C ILE A 141 13.93 -1.98 0.75
N GLY A 142 14.21 -1.89 -0.55
CA GLY A 142 14.26 -3.05 -1.44
C GLY A 142 15.47 -3.94 -1.17
N ASN A 143 15.43 -5.16 -1.68
CA ASN A 143 16.57 -6.07 -1.70
C ASN A 143 17.27 -6.00 -3.08
N LYS A 144 18.59 -6.14 -3.15
CA LYS A 144 19.36 -6.12 -4.41
C LYS A 144 18.92 -7.21 -5.39
N GLY A 145 18.36 -8.32 -4.90
CA GLY A 145 17.83 -9.41 -5.72
C GLY A 145 16.46 -9.15 -6.33
N ASN A 146 15.78 -8.06 -5.97
CA ASN A 146 14.48 -7.71 -6.53
C ASN A 146 14.64 -7.28 -8.00
N LYS A 147 13.91 -7.95 -8.89
CA LYS A 147 13.94 -7.66 -10.33
C LYS A 147 12.58 -7.96 -10.97
N LYS A 148 12.33 -7.35 -12.14
CA LYS A 148 11.16 -7.64 -12.97
C LYS A 148 11.05 -9.15 -13.22
N ASN A 149 9.82 -9.67 -13.25
CA ASN A 149 9.49 -11.09 -13.41
C ASN A 149 10.00 -12.04 -12.32
N ALA A 150 10.53 -11.54 -11.19
CA ALA A 150 10.87 -12.41 -10.07
C ALA A 150 9.60 -13.05 -9.49
N LYS A 151 9.66 -14.33 -9.13
CA LYS A 151 8.54 -14.99 -8.42
C LYS A 151 8.26 -14.34 -7.06
N THR A 152 9.30 -13.76 -6.46
CA THR A 152 9.21 -13.12 -5.15
C THR A 152 10.08 -11.88 -5.07
N LEU A 153 9.61 -10.89 -4.31
CA LEU A 153 10.36 -9.68 -3.98
C LEU A 153 10.41 -9.52 -2.45
N ASN A 154 11.54 -9.07 -1.91
CA ASN A 154 11.72 -8.91 -0.47
C ASN A 154 11.96 -7.43 -0.13
N PHE A 155 11.30 -6.94 0.91
CA PHE A 155 11.40 -5.55 1.34
C PHE A 155 11.44 -5.46 2.87
N GLY A 156 12.24 -4.53 3.39
CA GLY A 156 12.07 -4.03 4.75
C GLY A 156 11.15 -2.82 4.73
N ILE A 157 10.20 -2.73 5.66
CA ILE A 157 9.25 -1.63 5.77
C ILE A 157 9.29 -1.04 7.18
N LYS A 158 9.19 0.30 7.25
CA LYS A 158 9.08 1.06 8.49
C LYS A 158 8.06 2.17 8.36
N SER A 159 7.34 2.44 9.43
CA SER A 159 6.43 3.58 9.57
C SER A 159 6.27 3.88 11.04
N SER A 160 5.94 5.13 11.36
CA SER A 160 5.49 5.49 12.70
C SER A 160 4.20 6.30 12.60
N ILE A 161 3.28 6.07 13.52
CA ILE A 161 2.04 6.85 13.65
C ILE A 161 1.80 7.22 15.10
N ASN A 162 1.17 8.37 15.33
CA ASN A 162 0.62 8.74 16.63
C ASN A 162 -0.83 8.20 16.72
N ARG A 163 -1.09 7.31 17.69
CA ARG A 163 -2.40 6.67 17.87
C ARG A 163 -3.52 7.67 18.23
N TYR A 164 -3.17 8.81 18.81
CA TYR A 164 -4.13 9.84 19.20
C TYR A 164 -4.74 10.56 18.01
N GLU A 165 -4.04 10.60 16.86
CA GLU A 165 -4.59 11.17 15.63
C GLU A 165 -5.80 10.40 15.09
N PHE A 166 -5.99 9.16 15.55
CA PHE A 166 -7.10 8.29 15.21
C PHE A 166 -8.13 8.18 16.37
N GLY A 167 -7.90 8.91 17.48
CA GLY A 167 -8.71 8.88 18.70
C GLY A 167 -8.58 7.57 19.50
N ALA A 168 -7.51 6.82 19.28
CA ALA A 168 -7.22 5.61 20.02
C ALA A 168 -6.48 5.98 21.32
N ASP A 169 -7.14 6.69 22.24
CA ASP A 169 -6.51 7.42 23.35
C ASP A 169 -6.47 6.64 24.67
N GLY A 170 -7.11 5.47 24.71
CA GLY A 170 -7.18 4.64 25.91
C GLY A 170 -5.80 4.35 26.52
N TYR A 171 -5.72 4.31 27.85
CA TYR A 171 -4.48 3.99 28.58
C TYR A 171 -3.31 4.95 28.31
N SER A 172 -3.56 6.22 27.95
CA SER A 172 -2.54 7.24 27.64
C SER A 172 -1.49 7.48 28.74
N LEU A 173 -1.82 7.22 30.01
CA LEU A 173 -0.87 7.32 31.12
C LEU A 173 0.16 6.17 31.16
N LEU A 174 -0.15 5.04 30.53
CA LEU A 174 0.68 3.83 30.57
C LEU A 174 1.31 3.52 29.23
N VAL A 175 0.57 3.75 28.14
CA VAL A 175 0.93 3.38 26.78
C VAL A 175 1.30 4.63 26.00
N GLY A 176 2.51 4.62 25.44
CA GLY A 176 3.03 5.68 24.59
C GLY A 176 2.12 5.97 23.39
N GLU A 177 2.23 7.16 22.84
CA GLU A 177 1.43 7.59 21.69
C GLU A 177 1.89 6.97 20.36
N GLU A 178 3.18 6.65 20.29
CA GLU A 178 3.82 6.18 19.07
C GLU A 178 3.64 4.67 18.86
N ILE A 179 3.22 4.30 17.64
CA ILE A 179 3.16 2.91 17.17
C ILE A 179 4.12 2.77 15.99
N GLU A 180 5.17 1.98 16.19
CA GLU A 180 6.23 1.78 15.21
C GLU A 180 6.02 0.50 14.42
N LEU A 181 5.76 0.61 13.13
CA LEU A 181 5.83 -0.52 12.20
C LEU A 181 7.30 -0.78 11.86
N ASN A 182 7.75 -2.02 12.00
CA ASN A 182 9.08 -2.45 11.52
C ASN A 182 9.03 -3.93 11.14
N SER A 183 9.00 -4.21 9.83
CA SER A 183 8.77 -5.56 9.31
C SER A 183 9.57 -5.84 8.07
N ASN A 184 9.84 -7.12 7.81
CA ASN A 184 10.24 -7.59 6.49
C ASN A 184 9.03 -8.26 5.83
N ILE A 185 8.78 -7.96 4.57
CA ILE A 185 7.70 -8.55 3.79
C ILE A 185 8.25 -9.26 2.57
N LYS A 186 7.63 -10.40 2.24
CA LYS A 186 7.89 -11.12 1.00
C LYS A 186 6.67 -11.06 0.11
N LEU A 187 6.81 -10.34 -0.99
CA LEU A 187 5.80 -10.31 -2.04
C LEU A 187 5.96 -11.54 -2.95
N ILE A 188 4.84 -12.09 -3.39
CA ILE A 188 4.75 -13.22 -4.31
C ILE A 188 3.95 -12.79 -5.51
N LYS A 189 4.49 -13.07 -6.71
CA LYS A 189 3.83 -12.73 -7.97
C LYS A 189 2.51 -13.49 -8.07
N LYS A 190 1.42 -12.79 -8.39
CA LYS A 190 0.16 -13.43 -8.76
C LYS A 190 0.27 -13.90 -10.21
N GLU A 191 -0.16 -15.13 -10.44
CA GLU A 191 -0.33 -15.69 -11.79
C GLU A 191 -1.46 -14.97 -12.54
#